data_AF-A0A4R5NJ36-F1
#
_entry.id   AF-A0A4R5NJ36-F1
#
_cell.length_a   1.000
_cell.length_b   1.000
_cell.length_c   1.000
_cell.angle_alpha   90.00
_cell.angle_beta   90.00
_cell.angle_gamma   90.00
#
_symmetry.space_group_name_H-M   'P 1'
#
loop_
_entity.id
_entity.type
_entity.pdbx_description
1 polymer ?
#
loop_
_entity_poly.entity_id
_entity_poly.type
_entity_poly.pdbx_seq_one_letter_code
_entity_poly.pdbx_strand_id
1 'polypeptide(L)'
;MADEVKIEDSILKDFKTLKHIKNDEMDDIFKIYINQAMQEVELYIGQDTLPDVLKGIITQMAEAKFTKAGSEGTASSSEEGLSYSFNENDLKPFFPVLNRYIDNLRGSGDRGRIVTFD
;
A
#
# COMPACT_ATOMS: atom_id res chain seq x y z
N MET A 1 19.61 21.94 -4.01
CA MET A 1 18.45 21.16 -4.49
C MET A 1 18.00 20.34 -3.31
N ALA A 2 16.78 20.53 -2.82
CA ALA A 2 16.22 19.63 -1.82
C ALA A 2 16.02 18.29 -2.53
N ASP A 3 16.73 17.25 -2.07
CA ASP A 3 16.40 15.88 -2.42
C ASP A 3 14.92 15.70 -2.07
N GLU A 4 14.06 15.61 -3.08
CA GLU A 4 12.72 15.05 -2.90
C GLU A 4 12.95 13.63 -2.38
N VAL A 5 12.81 13.47 -1.07
CA VAL A 5 12.87 12.17 -0.43
C VAL A 5 11.75 11.36 -1.07
N LYS A 6 12.11 10.40 -1.93
CA LYS A 6 11.15 9.53 -2.57
C LYS A 6 10.32 8.88 -1.48
N ILE A 7 9.00 8.85 -1.66
CA ILE A 7 8.07 8.24 -0.69
C ILE A 7 8.49 6.81 -0.36
N GLU A 8 9.08 6.10 -1.34
CA GLU A 8 9.72 4.79 -1.23
C GLU A 8 10.78 4.71 -0.11
N ASP A 9 11.75 5.62 -0.09
CA ASP A 9 12.85 5.61 0.90
C ASP A 9 12.33 5.92 2.31
N SER A 10 11.31 6.78 2.38
CA SER A 10 10.62 7.11 3.61
C SER A 10 9.85 5.89 4.14
N ILE A 11 9.21 5.10 3.28
CA ILE A 11 8.52 3.85 3.64
C ILE A 11 9.52 2.78 4.08
N LEU A 12 10.63 2.64 3.34
CA LEU A 12 11.71 1.69 3.66
C LEU A 12 12.28 1.94 5.06
N LYS A 13 12.51 3.19 5.42
CA LYS A 13 13.00 3.57 6.75
C LYS A 13 12.02 3.18 7.86
N ASP A 14 10.73 3.46 7.67
CA ASP A 14 9.70 3.11 8.64
C ASP A 14 9.61 1.58 8.80
N PHE A 15 9.63 0.85 7.69
CA PHE A 15 9.59 -0.59 7.66
C PHE A 15 10.77 -1.23 8.41
N LYS A 16 12.01 -0.80 8.13
CA LYS A 16 13.21 -1.26 8.84
C LYS A 16 13.14 -0.99 10.34
N THR A 17 12.64 0.19 10.70
CA THR A 17 12.47 0.59 12.10
C THR A 17 11.48 -0.33 12.81
N LEU A 18 10.33 -0.62 12.19
CA LEU A 18 9.31 -1.53 12.71
C LEU A 18 9.81 -2.96 12.88
N LYS A 19 10.64 -3.45 11.96
CA LYS A 19 11.19 -4.82 12.00
C LYS A 19 12.50 -4.95 12.77
N HIS A 20 13.00 -3.87 13.35
CA HIS A 20 14.31 -3.82 14.02
C HIS A 20 15.47 -4.30 13.13
N ILE A 21 15.36 -4.11 11.81
CA ILE A 21 16.39 -4.48 10.83
C ILE A 21 17.41 -3.34 10.77
N LYS A 22 18.68 -3.68 10.99
CA LYS A 22 19.79 -2.71 11.06
C LYS A 22 20.76 -2.79 9.88
N ASN A 23 20.68 -3.85 9.09
CA ASN A 23 21.49 -4.06 7.89
C ASN A 23 20.70 -3.68 6.64
N ASP A 24 21.42 -3.46 5.54
CA ASP A 24 20.84 -3.04 4.26
C ASP A 24 20.82 -4.18 3.23
N GLU A 25 21.11 -5.43 3.66
CA GLU A 25 21.24 -6.59 2.78
C GLU A 25 19.94 -6.96 2.04
N MET A 26 18.79 -6.56 2.58
CA MET A 26 17.48 -6.84 2.01
C MET A 26 16.80 -5.60 1.42
N ASP A 27 17.51 -4.47 1.30
CA ASP A 27 16.94 -3.21 0.84
C ASP A 27 16.33 -3.30 -0.55
N ASP A 28 17.02 -3.95 -1.47
CA ASP A 28 16.54 -4.12 -2.83
C ASP A 28 15.25 -4.95 -2.86
N ILE A 29 15.18 -5.98 -2.02
CA ILE A 29 14.00 -6.83 -1.86
C ILE A 29 12.84 -6.04 -1.24
N PHE A 30 13.11 -5.26 -0.19
CA PHE A 30 12.10 -4.40 0.43
C PHE A 30 11.56 -3.35 -0.54
N LYS A 31 12.44 -2.73 -1.32
CA LYS A 31 12.03 -1.77 -2.36
C LYS A 31 11.10 -2.41 -3.39
N ILE A 32 11.34 -3.67 -3.78
CA ILE A 32 10.43 -4.41 -4.67
C ILE A 32 9.03 -4.55 -4.04
N TYR A 33 8.93 -4.97 -2.77
CA TYR A 33 7.63 -5.11 -2.11
C TYR A 33 6.91 -3.78 -1.89
N ILE A 34 7.66 -2.71 -1.58
CA ILE A 34 7.13 -1.36 -1.46
C ILE A 34 6.56 -0.90 -2.81
N ASN A 35 7.31 -1.09 -3.90
CA ASN A 35 6.87 -0.72 -5.25
C ASN A 35 5.63 -1.51 -5.67
N GLN A 36 5.55 -2.80 -5.38
CA GLN A 36 4.36 -3.60 -5.64
C GLN A 36 3.15 -3.09 -4.85
N ALA A 37 3.33 -2.74 -3.57
CA ALA A 37 2.26 -2.17 -2.75
C ALA A 37 1.80 -0.81 -3.29
N MET A 38 2.74 0.05 -3.71
CA MET A 38 2.43 1.32 -4.34
C MET A 38 1.61 1.14 -5.62
N GLN A 39 2.08 0.30 -6.55
CA GLN A 39 1.39 0.03 -7.82
C GLN A 39 -0.04 -0.50 -7.62
N GLU A 40 -0.25 -1.37 -6.63
CA GLU A 40 -1.58 -1.88 -6.31
C GLU A 40 -2.51 -0.80 -5.76
N VAL A 41 -1.99 0.09 -4.90
CA VAL A 41 -2.76 1.23 -4.39
C VAL A 41 -3.04 2.24 -5.50
N GLU A 42 -2.05 2.58 -6.33
CA GLU A 42 -2.17 3.46 -7.51
C GLU A 42 -3.24 2.96 -8.47
N LEU A 43 -3.21 1.67 -8.80
CA LEU A 43 -4.22 1.03 -9.64
C LEU A 43 -5.61 1.11 -9.01
N TYR A 44 -5.72 0.91 -7.70
CA TYR A 44 -7.01 0.92 -7.00
C TYR A 44 -7.64 2.32 -6.94
N ILE A 45 -6.84 3.34 -6.61
CA ILE A 45 -7.32 4.73 -6.52
C ILE A 45 -7.41 5.42 -7.88
N GLY A 46 -6.77 4.86 -8.91
CA GLY A 46 -6.68 5.44 -10.26
C GLY A 46 -5.81 6.70 -10.34
N GLN A 47 -4.70 6.75 -9.58
CA GLN A 47 -3.76 7.87 -9.60
C GLN A 47 -2.32 7.36 -9.65
N ASP A 48 -1.47 8.03 -10.43
CA ASP A 48 -0.05 7.71 -10.55
C ASP A 48 0.82 8.36 -9.47
N THR A 49 0.23 9.19 -8.61
CA THR A 49 0.97 9.92 -7.55
C THR A 49 0.30 9.71 -6.21
N LEU A 50 0.98 8.99 -5.33
CA LEU A 50 0.48 8.66 -4.00
C LEU A 50 0.78 9.77 -3.00
N PRO A 51 -0.23 10.32 -2.29
CA PRO A 51 0.00 11.28 -1.23
C PRO A 51 0.55 10.62 0.04
N ASP A 52 1.28 11.40 0.86
CA ASP A 52 1.86 10.95 2.14
C ASP A 52 0.84 10.35 3.12
N VAL A 53 -0.43 10.73 3.02
CA VAL A 53 -1.49 10.16 3.87
C VAL A 53 -1.70 8.66 3.64
N LEU A 54 -1.35 8.14 2.46
CA LEU A 54 -1.43 6.71 2.14
C LEU A 54 -0.16 5.95 2.54
N LYS A 55 0.92 6.65 2.93
CA LYS A 55 2.21 6.05 3.28
C LYS A 55 2.08 4.94 4.33
N GLY A 56 1.30 5.18 5.39
CA GLY A 56 1.10 4.20 6.45
C GLY A 56 0.35 2.94 6.00
N ILE A 57 -0.51 3.04 4.98
CA ILE A 57 -1.19 1.88 4.37
C ILE A 57 -0.19 1.08 3.54
N ILE A 58 0.58 1.79 2.71
CA ILE A 58 1.59 1.18 1.85
C ILE A 58 2.66 0.44 2.68
N THR A 59 3.10 1.03 3.80
CA THR A 59 4.05 0.37 4.73
C THR A 59 3.48 -0.95 5.27
N GLN A 60 2.24 -0.98 5.74
CA GLN A 60 1.59 -2.19 6.27
C GLN A 60 1.38 -3.25 5.19
N MET A 61 1.07 -2.81 3.97
CA MET A 61 0.86 -3.69 2.84
C MET A 61 2.18 -4.32 2.36
N ALA A 62 3.26 -3.54 2.29
CA ALA A 62 4.60 -4.05 2.01
C ALA A 62 5.06 -5.05 3.09
N GLU A 63 4.71 -4.82 4.36
CA GLU A 63 4.98 -5.74 5.45
C GLU A 63 4.25 -7.08 5.33
N ALA A 64 2.97 -7.03 4.99
CA ALA A 64 2.17 -8.23 4.77
C ALA A 64 2.76 -9.06 3.62
N LYS A 65 3.15 -8.43 2.51
CA LYS A 65 3.79 -9.08 1.36
C LYS A 65 5.13 -9.73 1.72
N PHE A 66 5.99 -9.02 2.45
CA PHE A 66 7.27 -9.58 2.89
C PHE A 66 7.07 -10.79 3.81
N THR A 67 6.14 -10.67 4.77
CA THR A 67 5.83 -11.74 5.72
C THR A 67 5.24 -12.97 5.02
N LYS A 68 4.35 -12.75 4.04
CA LYS A 68 3.75 -13.80 3.22
C LYS A 68 4.80 -14.53 2.38
N ALA A 69 5.68 -13.81 1.68
CA ALA A 69 6.76 -14.40 0.89
C ALA A 69 7.73 -15.24 1.75
N GLY A 70 8.05 -14.79 2.97
CA GLY A 70 8.83 -15.58 3.93
C GLY A 70 8.10 -16.82 4.42
N SER A 71 6.77 -16.79 4.47
CA SER A 71 5.92 -17.90 4.93
C SER A 71 5.59 -18.90 3.81
N GLU A 72 5.51 -18.46 2.56
CA GLU A 72 5.22 -19.27 1.36
C GLU A 72 6.30 -20.33 1.09
N GLY A 73 7.55 -20.11 1.51
CA GLY A 73 8.60 -21.13 1.52
C GLY A 73 8.28 -22.36 2.40
N THR A 74 7.29 -22.25 3.29
CA THR A 74 6.81 -23.33 4.18
C THR A 74 5.48 -23.94 3.73
N ALA A 75 4.73 -23.25 2.86
CA ALA A 75 3.39 -23.62 2.41
C ALA A 75 3.39 -23.89 0.91
N SER A 76 4.29 -24.76 0.45
CA SER A 76 4.34 -25.20 -0.94
C SER A 76 3.16 -26.13 -1.23
N SER A 77 2.01 -25.58 -1.61
CA SER A 77 1.02 -26.22 -2.51
C SER A 77 -0.15 -25.29 -2.81
N SER A 78 -0.19 -24.80 -4.05
CA SER A 78 -1.38 -24.45 -4.87
C SER A 78 -0.79 -23.85 -6.15
N GLU A 79 -0.14 -24.64 -6.99
CA GLU A 79 -0.75 -25.32 -8.15
C GLU A 79 -1.61 -24.38 -9.02
N GLU A 80 -1.07 -24.15 -10.21
CA GLU A 80 -1.78 -24.03 -11.49
C GLU A 80 -2.87 -22.95 -11.59
N GLY A 81 -2.48 -21.77 -12.08
CA GLY A 81 -3.42 -20.84 -12.65
C GLY A 81 -2.88 -19.42 -12.66
N LEU A 82 -2.15 -19.07 -13.72
CA LEU A 82 -1.90 -17.69 -14.13
C LEU A 82 -3.24 -16.99 -14.39
N SER A 83 -3.92 -16.58 -13.32
CA SER A 83 -5.04 -15.66 -13.37
C SER A 83 -4.55 -14.40 -12.70
N TYR A 84 -4.39 -13.35 -13.51
CA TYR A 84 -4.26 -11.95 -13.14
C TYR A 84 -5.46 -11.42 -12.31
N SER A 85 -6.02 -12.24 -11.42
CA SER A 85 -6.86 -11.78 -10.33
C SER A 85 -5.93 -11.02 -9.40
N PHE A 86 -5.75 -9.74 -9.70
CA PHE A 86 -5.10 -8.75 -8.86
C PHE A 86 -5.55 -8.97 -7.43
N ASN A 87 -4.75 -9.70 -6.67
CA ASN A 87 -4.53 -9.54 -5.25
C ASN A 87 -5.72 -9.06 -4.39
N GLU A 88 -6.93 -9.57 -4.65
CA GLU A 88 -8.14 -9.07 -3.98
C GLU A 88 -8.06 -9.32 -2.47
N ASN A 89 -7.23 -10.26 -2.02
CA ASN A 89 -7.03 -10.54 -0.60
C ASN A 89 -6.09 -9.57 0.10
N ASP A 90 -5.00 -9.10 -0.52
CA ASP A 90 -4.03 -8.26 0.20
C ASP A 90 -4.55 -6.81 0.37
N LEU A 91 -5.41 -6.31 -0.54
CA LEU A 91 -6.01 -4.98 -0.44
C LEU A 91 -7.28 -4.92 0.44
N LYS A 92 -8.00 -6.03 0.60
CA LYS A 92 -9.22 -6.13 1.41
C LYS A 92 -9.19 -5.42 2.76
N PRO A 93 -8.16 -5.62 3.62
CA PRO A 93 -8.11 -4.94 4.92
C PRO A 93 -8.01 -3.42 4.81
N PHE A 94 -7.53 -2.90 3.68
CA PHE A 94 -7.31 -1.48 3.44
C PHE A 94 -8.45 -0.80 2.68
N PHE A 95 -9.39 -1.56 2.11
CA PHE A 95 -10.56 -1.01 1.40
C PHE A 95 -11.32 0.08 2.17
N PRO A 96 -11.61 -0.02 3.48
CA PRO A 96 -12.34 1.04 4.18
C PRO A 96 -11.62 2.39 4.12
N VAL A 97 -10.29 2.38 4.20
CA VAL A 97 -9.48 3.60 4.21
C VAL A 97 -9.26 4.12 2.79
N LEU A 98 -8.99 3.23 1.84
CA LEU A 98 -8.82 3.57 0.43
C LEU A 98 -10.12 4.10 -0.18
N ASN A 99 -11.26 3.46 0.11
CA ASN A 99 -12.58 3.96 -0.31
C ASN A 99 -12.87 5.33 0.29
N ARG A 100 -12.60 5.55 1.59
CA ARG A 100 -12.75 6.87 2.19
C ARG A 100 -11.87 7.92 1.49
N TYR A 101 -10.65 7.56 1.08
CA TYR A 101 -9.78 8.45 0.33
C TYR A 101 -10.37 8.78 -1.06
N ILE A 102 -10.81 7.76 -1.81
CA ILE A 102 -11.50 7.91 -3.10
C ILE A 102 -12.78 8.75 -2.96
N ASP A 103 -13.57 8.53 -1.92
CA ASP A 103 -14.80 9.29 -1.64
C ASP A 103 -14.50 10.75 -1.33
N ASN A 104 -13.39 11.07 -0.64
CA ASN A 104 -12.97 12.47 -0.45
C ASN A 104 -12.47 13.10 -1.75
N LEU A 105 -11.76 12.36 -2.59
CA LEU A 105 -11.33 12.82 -3.91
C LEU A 105 -12.55 13.16 -4.79
N ARG A 106 -13.54 12.26 -4.82
CA ARG A 106 -14.79 12.43 -5.58
C ARG A 106 -15.72 13.46 -4.93
N GLY A 107 -15.67 13.56 -3.61
CA GLY A 107 -16.50 14.37 -2.72
C GLY A 107 -16.02 15.82 -2.52
N SER A 108 -15.02 16.28 -3.27
CA SER A 108 -14.78 17.73 -3.42
C SER A 108 -15.98 18.49 -4.01
N GLY A 109 -17.07 17.78 -4.39
CA GLY A 109 -18.39 18.33 -4.70
C GLY A 109 -19.52 18.03 -3.69
N ASP A 110 -19.32 17.18 -2.67
CA ASP A 110 -20.38 16.79 -1.72
C ASP A 110 -20.04 17.28 -0.31
N ARG A 111 -20.01 18.61 -0.16
CA ARG A 111 -20.24 19.18 1.17
C ARG A 111 -21.68 18.83 1.53
N GLY A 112 -21.81 17.90 2.48
CA GLY A 112 -23.08 17.42 3.01
C GLY A 112 -24.12 18.53 3.04
N ARG A 113 -25.12 18.38 2.18
CA ARG A 113 -26.31 19.22 2.16
C ARG A 113 -27.04 18.95 3.47
N ILE A 114 -26.73 19.73 4.50
CA ILE A 114 -27.57 19.85 5.68
C ILE A 114 -28.93 20.35 5.20
N VAL A 115 -29.87 19.43 5.03
CA VAL A 115 -31.28 19.76 4.86
C VAL A 115 -31.79 20.19 6.24
N THR A 116 -31.65 21.48 6.55
CA THR A 116 -32.47 22.10 7.58
C THR A 116 -33.91 22.12 7.07
N PHE A 117 -34.76 21.35 7.73
CA PHE A 117 -36.21 21.47 7.60
C PHE A 117 -36.64 22.64 8.49
N ASP A 118 -37.16 23.70 7.86
CA ASP A 118 -37.94 24.78 8.48
C ASP A 118 -39.41 24.34 8.62
#